data_AF-A0A1N6ZUX2-F1
#
_entry.id   AF-A0A1N6ZUX2-F1
#
_cell.length_a   1.000
_cell.length_b   1.000
_cell.length_c   1.000
_cell.angle_alpha   90.00
_cell.angle_beta   90.00
_cell.angle_gamma   90.00
#
_symmetry.space_group_name_H-M   'P 1'
#
loop_
_entity.id
_entity.type
_entity.pdbx_description
1 polymer ?
#
loop_
_entity_poly.entity_id
_entity_poly.type
_entity_poly.pdbx_seq_one_letter_code
_entity_poly.pdbx_strand_id
1 'polypeptide(L)'
;MERMTRHRRLNRVWWLMLLAAVLPWLLLVNVPEVAQLPPMTLFVIGLCGLLPTLKIFPHFKRALWALKPPFDAALEDQRWAVLARAQRNGMLWASLPAWLAALASPLGLEGVAGLLLVTGSALFSLVYRIPRQVLLP
;
A
#
# COMPACT_ATOMS: atom_id res chain seq x y z
N MET A 1 -16.11 -7.20 -21.75
CA MET A 1 -14.65 -7.43 -21.88
C MET A 1 -13.81 -6.30 -21.26
N GLU A 2 -14.26 -5.05 -21.29
CA GLU A 2 -13.49 -3.89 -20.83
C GLU A 2 -13.17 -3.86 -19.32
N ARG A 3 -14.11 -4.28 -18.46
CA ARG A 3 -13.92 -4.36 -16.99
C ARG A 3 -12.77 -5.29 -16.58
N MET A 4 -12.61 -6.41 -17.28
CA MET A 4 -11.52 -7.36 -17.02
C MET A 4 -10.15 -6.73 -17.32
N THR A 5 -10.05 -5.97 -18.41
CA THR A 5 -8.82 -5.25 -18.78
C THR A 5 -8.49 -4.16 -17.74
N ARG A 6 -9.49 -3.39 -17.30
CA ARG A 6 -9.34 -2.38 -16.24
C ARG A 6 -8.88 -3.00 -14.92
N HIS A 7 -9.50 -4.11 -14.50
CA HIS A 7 -9.09 -4.86 -13.31
C HIS A 7 -7.66 -5.40 -13.43
N ARG A 8 -7.29 -6.01 -14.57
CA ARG A 8 -5.92 -6.50 -14.80
C ARG A 8 -4.89 -5.37 -14.69
N ARG A 9 -5.18 -4.20 -15.26
CA ARG A 9 -4.31 -3.01 -15.18
C ARG A 9 -4.12 -2.58 -13.73
N LEU A 10 -5.19 -2.44 -12.97
CA LEU A 10 -5.12 -2.05 -11.55
C LEU A 10 -4.37 -3.09 -10.70
N ASN A 11 -4.58 -4.38 -10.96
CA ASN A 11 -3.85 -5.44 -10.28
C ASN A 11 -2.34 -5.41 -10.59
N ARG A 12 -1.94 -5.07 -11.83
CA ARG A 12 -0.51 -4.86 -12.16
C ARG A 12 0.07 -3.66 -11.41
N VAL A 13 -0.64 -2.53 -11.39
CA VAL A 13 -0.21 -1.34 -10.65
C VAL A 13 -0.07 -1.65 -9.16
N TRP A 14 -0.99 -2.42 -8.60
CA TRP A 14 -0.92 -2.88 -7.22
C TRP A 14 0.35 -3.70 -6.96
N TRP A 15 0.67 -4.67 -7.81
CA TRP A 15 1.92 -5.44 -7.69
C TRP A 15 3.17 -4.56 -7.80
N LEU A 16 3.20 -3.62 -8.74
CA LEU A 16 4.32 -2.68 -8.89
C LEU A 16 4.49 -1.80 -7.65
N MET A 17 3.41 -1.31 -7.06
CA MET A 17 3.45 -0.51 -5.84
C MET A 17 3.89 -1.33 -4.62
N LEU A 18 3.45 -2.60 -4.51
CA LEU A 18 3.91 -3.50 -3.45
C LEU A 18 5.41 -3.78 -3.58
N LEU A 19 5.87 -4.07 -4.81
CA LEU A 19 7.29 -4.28 -5.08
C LEU A 19 8.09 -3.01 -4.78
N ALA A 20 7.61 -1.84 -5.21
CA ALA A 20 8.23 -0.55 -4.92
C ALA A 20 8.25 -0.19 -3.42
N ALA A 21 7.34 -0.75 -2.61
CA ALA A 21 7.35 -0.57 -1.16
C ALA A 21 8.38 -1.47 -0.47
N VAL A 22 8.51 -2.73 -0.90
CA VAL A 22 9.36 -3.74 -0.24
C VAL A 22 10.81 -3.69 -0.72
N LEU A 23 11.02 -3.45 -2.02
CA LEU A 23 12.34 -3.48 -2.66
C LEU A 23 13.37 -2.54 -2.01
N PRO A 24 13.05 -1.29 -1.65
CA PRO A 24 14.04 -0.38 -1.04
C PRO A 24 14.64 -0.95 0.25
N TRP A 25 13.84 -1.58 1.10
CA TRP A 25 14.34 -2.18 2.33
C TRP A 25 15.23 -3.39 2.06
N LEU A 26 14.87 -4.25 1.11
CA LEU A 26 15.71 -5.39 0.72
C LEU A 26 17.10 -4.96 0.22
N LEU A 27 17.17 -3.80 -0.45
CA LEU A 27 18.44 -3.24 -0.93
C LEU A 27 19.26 -2.59 0.19
N LEU A 28 18.60 -1.95 1.16
CA LEU A 28 19.27 -1.17 2.21
C LEU A 28 19.54 -1.95 3.50
N VAL A 29 18.91 -3.10 3.72
CA VAL A 29 19.05 -3.86 4.98
C VAL A 29 20.46 -4.39 5.23
N ASN A 30 21.22 -4.66 4.18
CA ASN A 30 22.61 -5.16 4.27
C ASN A 30 23.66 -4.05 4.10
N VAL A 31 23.23 -2.79 3.99
CA VAL A 31 24.16 -1.66 3.88
C VAL A 31 24.78 -1.41 5.25
N PRO A 32 26.10 -1.16 5.34
CA PRO A 32 26.74 -0.84 6.60
C PRO A 32 26.09 0.38 7.27
N GLU A 33 26.02 0.36 8.59
CA GLU A 33 25.51 1.49 9.36
C GLU A 33 26.38 2.74 9.10
N VAL A 34 25.72 3.85 8.79
CA VAL A 34 26.33 5.16 8.56
C VAL A 34 26.21 6.04 9.80
N ALA A 35 25.19 5.79 10.63
CA ALA A 35 24.97 6.45 11.91
C ALA A 35 24.21 5.51 12.85
N GLN A 36 24.24 5.81 14.16
CA GLN A 36 23.55 5.02 15.18
C GLN A 36 22.54 5.89 15.93
N LEU A 37 21.34 6.02 15.37
CA LEU A 37 20.22 6.67 16.04
C LEU A 37 19.50 5.68 16.98
N PRO A 38 18.72 6.17 17.97
CA PRO A 38 17.96 5.30 18.85
C PRO A 38 16.99 4.40 18.05
N PRO A 39 17.21 3.06 18.00
CA PRO A 39 16.46 2.16 17.11
C PRO A 39 14.96 2.14 17.44
N MET A 40 14.65 2.23 18.73
CA MET A 40 13.28 2.27 19.22
C MET A 40 12.51 3.49 18.71
N THR A 41 13.15 4.66 18.66
CA THR A 41 12.52 5.88 18.15
C THR A 41 12.25 5.78 16.64
N LEU A 42 13.21 5.25 15.88
CA LEU A 42 13.04 5.00 14.44
C LEU A 42 11.89 4.03 14.17
N PHE A 43 11.83 2.94 14.94
CA PHE A 43 10.76 1.96 14.84
C PHE A 43 9.38 2.58 15.16
N VAL A 44 9.26 3.35 16.24
CA VAL A 44 8.00 4.00 16.63
C VAL A 44 7.54 5.00 15.56
N ILE A 45 8.45 5.78 14.98
CA ILE A 45 8.13 6.69 13.87
C ILE A 45 7.61 5.90 12.66
N GLY A 46 8.30 4.81 12.29
CA GLY A 46 7.87 3.88 11.25
C GLY A 46 6.47 3.31 11.51
N LEU A 47 6.21 2.89 12.75
CA LEU A 47 4.95 2.31 13.19
C LEU A 47 3.80 3.32 13.13
N CYS A 48 4.04 4.57 13.55
CA CYS A 48 3.08 5.67 13.41
C CYS A 48 2.69 5.93 11.95
N GLY A 49 3.57 5.59 10.99
CA GLY A 49 3.27 5.61 9.55
C GLY A 49 2.12 4.69 9.13
N LEU A 50 1.71 3.72 9.94
CA LEU A 50 0.53 2.88 9.69
C LEU A 50 -0.80 3.57 10.01
N LEU A 51 -0.82 4.54 10.93
CA LEU A 51 -2.05 5.17 11.41
C LEU A 51 -2.86 5.88 10.31
N PRO A 52 -2.24 6.62 9.37
CA PRO A 52 -2.97 7.23 8.25
C PRO A 52 -3.70 6.20 7.39
N THR A 53 -3.12 5.01 7.23
CA THR A 53 -3.68 3.93 6.40
C THR A 53 -5.04 3.48 6.91
N LEU A 54 -5.24 3.45 8.23
CA LEU A 54 -6.54 3.13 8.84
C LEU A 54 -7.62 4.15 8.51
N LYS A 55 -7.27 5.45 8.43
CA LYS A 55 -8.22 6.53 8.12
C LYS A 55 -8.64 6.54 6.63
N ILE A 56 -7.79 6.03 5.75
CA ILE A 56 -8.02 6.06 4.29
C ILE A 56 -8.85 4.86 3.84
N PHE A 57 -8.74 3.73 4.53
CA PHE A 57 -9.43 2.50 4.18
C PHE A 57 -10.96 2.65 3.93
N PRO A 58 -11.73 3.44 4.72
CA PRO A 58 -13.14 3.68 4.43
C PRO A 58 -13.41 4.30 3.06
N HIS A 59 -12.53 5.16 2.54
CA HIS A 59 -12.68 5.78 1.23
C HIS A 59 -12.57 4.74 0.10
N PHE A 60 -11.60 3.83 0.23
CA PHE A 60 -11.45 2.70 -0.69
C PHE A 60 -12.68 1.79 -0.65
N LYS A 61 -13.18 1.46 0.55
CA LYS A 61 -14.40 0.65 0.71
C LYS A 61 -15.62 1.29 0.06
N ARG A 62 -15.82 2.61 0.24
CA ARG A 62 -16.91 3.35 -0.42
C ARG A 62 -16.78 3.32 -1.94
N ALA A 63 -15.57 3.52 -2.47
CA ALA A 63 -15.31 3.45 -3.90
C ALA A 63 -15.58 2.05 -4.47
N LEU A 64 -15.27 1.00 -3.71
CA LEU A 64 -15.57 -0.38 -4.09
C LEU A 64 -17.08 -0.64 -4.12
N TRP A 65 -17.82 -0.12 -3.14
CA TRP A 65 -19.28 -0.26 -3.09
C TRP A 65 -19.98 0.55 -4.17
N ALA A 66 -19.43 1.69 -4.58
CA ALA A 66 -19.95 2.47 -5.71
C ALA A 66 -19.89 1.73 -7.06
N LEU A 67 -19.04 0.70 -7.16
CA LEU A 67 -19.02 -0.20 -8.33
C LEU A 67 -20.12 -1.27 -8.29
N LYS A 68 -20.82 -1.48 -7.17
CA LYS A 68 -21.91 -2.46 -7.07
C LYS A 68 -23.23 -1.92 -7.67
N PRO A 69 -24.14 -2.80 -8.11
CA PRO A 69 -25.45 -2.41 -8.64
C PRO A 69 -26.33 -1.67 -7.60
N PRO A 70 -27.30 -0.83 -8.01
CA PRO A 70 -27.76 -0.59 -9.38
C PRO A 70 -26.81 0.29 -10.21
N PHE A 71 -26.73 -0.04 -11.50
CA PHE A 71 -25.65 0.38 -12.40
C PHE A 71 -26.09 1.54 -13.28
N ASP A 72 -25.31 2.62 -13.30
CA ASP A 72 -25.47 3.69 -14.28
C ASP A 72 -24.27 3.67 -15.23
N ALA A 73 -24.53 3.27 -16.48
CA ALA A 73 -23.50 3.11 -17.49
C ALA A 73 -22.81 4.44 -17.83
N ALA A 74 -23.49 5.58 -17.65
CA ALA A 74 -22.92 6.90 -17.89
C ALA A 74 -21.83 7.26 -16.87
N LEU A 75 -21.84 6.64 -15.68
CA LEU A 75 -20.91 6.93 -14.57
C LEU A 75 -19.84 5.86 -14.38
N GLU A 76 -19.80 4.80 -15.22
CA GLU A 76 -18.89 3.66 -15.05
C GLU A 76 -17.42 4.10 -15.03
N ASP A 77 -17.02 4.93 -16.00
CA ASP A 77 -15.63 5.39 -16.15
C ASP A 77 -15.17 6.22 -14.96
N GLN A 78 -16.05 7.09 -14.46
CA GLN A 78 -15.76 7.92 -13.30
C GLN A 78 -15.60 7.06 -12.04
N ARG A 79 -16.46 6.06 -11.84
CA ARG A 79 -16.40 5.14 -10.70
C ARG A 79 -15.10 4.33 -10.69
N TRP A 80 -14.68 3.82 -11.86
CA TRP A 80 -13.38 3.14 -12.00
C TRP A 80 -12.19 4.07 -11.72
N ALA A 81 -12.24 5.33 -12.18
CA ALA A 81 -11.19 6.32 -11.91
C ALA A 81 -11.08 6.66 -10.42
N VAL A 82 -12.22 6.80 -9.73
CA VAL A 82 -12.26 7.02 -8.27
C VAL A 82 -11.68 5.83 -7.51
N LEU A 83 -12.04 4.60 -7.89
CA LEU A 83 -11.46 3.38 -7.30
C LEU A 83 -9.94 3.32 -7.50
N ALA A 84 -9.46 3.62 -8.71
CA ALA A 84 -8.04 3.63 -9.02
C ALA A 84 -7.27 4.64 -8.17
N ARG A 85 -7.82 5.86 -7.98
CA ARG A 85 -7.24 6.90 -7.12
C ARG A 85 -7.23 6.47 -5.65
N ALA A 86 -8.35 5.93 -5.16
CA ALA A 86 -8.46 5.46 -3.79
C ALA A 86 -7.47 4.32 -3.50
N GLN A 87 -7.31 3.37 -4.42
CA GLN A 87 -6.33 2.29 -4.31
C GLN A 87 -4.90 2.84 -4.26
N ARG A 88 -4.52 3.70 -5.23
CA ARG A 88 -3.17 4.29 -5.28
C ARG A 88 -2.84 5.07 -4.02
N ASN A 89 -3.75 5.91 -3.55
CA ASN A 89 -3.55 6.67 -2.32
C ASN A 89 -3.40 5.74 -1.11
N GLY A 90 -4.29 4.75 -0.97
CA GLY A 90 -4.20 3.75 0.09
C GLY A 90 -2.86 3.02 0.10
N MET A 91 -2.35 2.63 -1.08
CA MET A 91 -1.04 1.99 -1.22
C MET A 91 0.14 2.89 -0.89
N LEU A 92 0.09 4.17 -1.26
CA LEU A 92 1.16 5.12 -0.91
C LEU A 92 1.30 5.24 0.62
N TRP A 93 0.19 5.41 1.33
CA TRP A 93 0.19 5.46 2.79
C TRP A 93 0.57 4.12 3.41
N ALA A 94 0.10 3.00 2.84
CA ALA A 94 0.50 1.67 3.29
C ALA A 94 2.00 1.42 3.12
N SER A 95 2.66 2.05 2.12
CA SER A 95 4.10 1.87 1.85
C SER A 95 5.02 2.66 2.76
N LEU A 96 4.53 3.70 3.46
CA LEU A 96 5.35 4.56 4.31
C LEU A 96 6.19 3.81 5.34
N PRO A 97 5.67 2.83 6.11
CA PRO A 97 6.45 2.10 7.08
C PRO A 97 7.62 1.33 6.44
N ALA A 98 7.43 0.77 5.24
CA ALA A 98 8.48 0.05 4.53
C ALA A 98 9.58 1.00 4.03
N TRP A 99 9.21 2.18 3.53
CA TRP A 99 10.17 3.22 3.16
C TRP A 99 10.93 3.77 4.38
N LEU A 100 10.23 4.00 5.49
CA LEU A 100 10.87 4.39 6.75
C LEU A 100 11.83 3.32 7.25
N ALA A 101 11.45 2.04 7.18
CA ALA A 101 12.34 0.92 7.51
C ALA A 101 13.60 0.90 6.62
N ALA A 102 13.44 1.14 5.31
CA ALA A 102 14.55 1.19 4.36
C ALA A 102 15.54 2.31 4.71
N LEU A 103 15.04 3.52 4.97
CA LEU A 103 15.87 4.68 5.33
C LEU A 103 16.49 4.54 6.73
N ALA A 104 15.80 3.88 7.65
CA ALA A 104 16.25 3.70 9.03
C ALA A 104 17.26 2.55 9.18
N SER A 105 17.30 1.59 8.25
CA SER A 105 18.24 0.46 8.29
C SER A 105 19.71 0.89 8.38
N PRO A 106 20.23 1.80 7.52
CA PRO A 106 21.60 2.30 7.66
C PRO A 106 21.79 3.27 8.85
N LEU A 107 20.72 3.62 9.58
CA LEU A 107 20.76 4.52 10.74
C LEU A 107 20.71 3.77 12.09
N GLY A 108 20.89 2.45 12.07
CA GLY A 108 20.90 1.60 13.26
C GLY A 108 19.57 0.92 13.57
N LEU A 109 18.59 0.91 12.65
CA LEU A 109 17.37 0.11 12.83
C LEU A 109 17.70 -1.38 12.68
N GLU A 110 17.38 -2.15 13.72
CA GLU A 110 17.56 -3.60 13.69
C GLU A 110 16.77 -4.27 12.55
N GLY A 111 17.36 -5.30 11.95
CA GLY A 111 16.73 -6.02 10.83
C GLY A 111 15.35 -6.60 11.17
N VAL A 112 15.14 -7.05 12.41
CA VAL A 112 13.84 -7.57 12.87
C VAL A 112 12.80 -6.44 12.91
N ALA A 113 13.15 -5.27 13.44
CA ALA A 113 12.27 -4.12 13.48
C ALA A 113 11.90 -3.64 12.06
N GLY A 114 12.88 -3.60 11.15
CA GLY A 114 12.65 -3.33 9.74
C GLY A 114 11.71 -4.34 9.08
N LEU A 115 11.92 -5.64 9.34
CA LEU A 115 11.08 -6.72 8.83
C LEU A 115 9.62 -6.57 9.30
N LEU A 116 9.39 -6.21 10.56
CA LEU A 116 8.05 -5.96 11.09
C LEU A 116 7.34 -4.82 10.36
N LEU A 117 8.04 -3.71 10.14
CA LEU A 117 7.48 -2.54 9.43
C LEU A 117 7.16 -2.86 7.97
N VAL A 118 8.06 -3.56 7.27
CA VAL A 118 7.86 -3.99 5.88
C VAL A 118 6.71 -4.98 5.78
N THR A 119 6.65 -5.96 6.69
CA THR A 119 5.56 -6.95 6.71
C THR A 119 4.23 -6.27 7.03
N GLY A 120 4.18 -5.34 7.98
CA GLY A 120 3.00 -4.53 8.27
C GLY A 120 2.53 -3.75 7.03
N SER A 121 3.43 -3.03 6.37
CA SER A 121 3.16 -2.33 5.10
C SER A 121 2.62 -3.26 4.01
N ALA A 122 3.20 -4.45 3.86
CA ALA A 122 2.75 -5.45 2.89
C ALA A 122 1.35 -5.99 3.22
N LEU A 123 1.07 -6.30 4.49
CA LEU A 123 -0.24 -6.74 4.96
C LEU A 123 -1.31 -5.67 4.71
N PHE A 124 -1.02 -4.41 5.00
CA PHE A 124 -1.93 -3.30 4.69
C PHE A 124 -2.13 -3.11 3.19
N SER A 125 -1.09 -3.32 2.39
CA SER A 125 -1.20 -3.29 0.93
C SER A 125 -2.17 -4.36 0.40
N LEU A 126 -2.23 -5.54 1.01
CA LEU A 126 -3.19 -6.60 0.65
C LEU A 126 -4.64 -6.17 0.86
N VAL A 127 -4.92 -5.33 1.84
CA VAL A 127 -6.27 -4.80 2.10
C VAL A 127 -6.77 -3.91 0.95
N TYR A 128 -5.86 -3.26 0.21
CA TYR A 128 -6.18 -2.46 -0.97
C TYR A 128 -6.22 -3.26 -2.28
N ARG A 129 -6.13 -4.59 -2.20
CA ARG A 129 -6.26 -5.45 -3.37
C ARG A 129 -7.73 -5.51 -3.79
N ILE A 130 -8.00 -5.20 -5.06
CA ILE A 130 -9.37 -5.25 -5.60
C ILE A 130 -9.80 -6.73 -5.68
N PRO A 131 -10.89 -7.13 -5.00
CA PRO A 131 -11.41 -8.48 -5.07
C PRO A 131 -12.02 -8.76 -6.44
N ARG A 132 -11.85 -10.00 -6.92
CA ARG A 132 -12.43 -10.45 -8.20
C ARG A 132 -13.96 -10.40 -8.22
N GLN A 133 -14.60 -10.37 -7.04
CA GLN A 133 -16.05 -10.31 -6.89
C GLN A 133 -16.67 -9.03 -7.50
N VAL A 134 -15.90 -7.95 -7.67
CA VAL A 134 -16.37 -6.72 -8.33
C VAL A 134 -16.54 -6.91 -9.84
N LEU A 135 -16.02 -8.01 -10.40
CA LEU A 135 -16.20 -8.36 -11.81
C LEU A 135 -17.51 -9.11 -12.05
N LEU A 136 -18.18 -9.62 -11.01
CA LEU A 136 -19.43 -10.35 -11.14
C LEU A 136 -20.59 -9.35 -11.23
N PRO A 137 -21.50 -9.51 -12.21
CA PRO A 137 -22.68 -8.67 -12.36
C PRO A 137 -23.65 -8.80 -11.19
#